data_AF-A0AAJ1X315-F1
#
_entry.id   AF-A0AAJ1X315-F1
#
_cell.length_a   1.000
_cell.length_b   1.000
_cell.length_c   1.000
_cell.angle_alpha   90.00
_cell.angle_beta   90.00
_cell.angle_gamma   90.00
#
_symmetry.space_group_name_H-M   'P 1'
#
loop_
_entity.id
_entity.type
_entity.pdbx_description
1 polymer ?
#
loop_
_entity_poly.entity_id
_entity_poly.type
_entity_poly.pdbx_seq_one_letter_code
_entity_poly.pdbx_strand_id
1 'polypeptide(L)'
;MHEGSRRERRERRRREAEMLRRLEELDRVDAALGLGALPYGVPAGSRRPPPRRRWVTVLMGSSVLVLLMGVVVALAPQAAPLRDLLGLQRYGERPTYVAGEGTYAFLATQPGSDAPVGYDPCRTVEVLVNPEGAPRDHRDLVDTALARVGAATGLDLRVVGETDDRDTDRIDDAGVPQPVLVLWADEDEQPDLGGAP
;
A
#
# COMPACT_ATOMS: atom_id res chain seq x y z
N MET A 1 50.43 -5.95 -79.14
CA MET A 1 50.29 -7.07 -78.17
C MET A 1 49.63 -6.54 -76.88
N HIS A 2 48.31 -6.31 -76.87
CA HIS A 2 47.60 -5.70 -75.72
C HIS A 2 46.20 -6.27 -75.43
N GLU A 3 45.76 -7.27 -76.20
CA GLU A 3 44.40 -7.82 -76.12
C GLU A 3 44.28 -9.01 -75.15
N GLY A 4 45.34 -9.83 -74.99
CA GLY A 4 45.36 -10.96 -74.06
C GLY A 4 45.12 -10.55 -72.60
N SER A 5 45.73 -9.44 -72.17
CA SER A 5 45.62 -8.94 -70.78
C SER A 5 44.21 -8.47 -70.40
N ARG A 6 43.39 -8.03 -71.36
CA ARG A 6 42.01 -7.60 -71.08
C ARG A 6 41.04 -8.78 -70.96
N ARG A 7 41.23 -9.85 -71.74
CA ARG A 7 40.43 -11.08 -71.64
C ARG A 7 40.72 -11.82 -70.33
N GLU A 8 41.99 -12.00 -69.99
CA GLU A 8 42.38 -12.65 -68.73
C GLU A 8 41.83 -11.93 -67.49
N ARG A 9 41.87 -10.59 -67.47
CA ARG A 9 41.26 -9.81 -66.36
C ARG A 9 39.76 -9.99 -66.27
N ARG A 10 39.05 -10.15 -67.40
CA ARG A 10 37.60 -10.39 -67.42
C ARG A 10 37.27 -11.79 -66.92
N GLU A 11 38.04 -12.80 -67.30
CA GLU A 11 37.88 -14.17 -66.80
C GLU A 11 38.18 -14.27 -65.31
N ARG A 12 39.23 -13.57 -64.83
CA ARG A 12 39.55 -13.50 -63.40
C ARG A 12 38.41 -12.90 -62.59
N ARG A 13 37.81 -11.79 -63.07
CA ARG A 13 36.65 -11.16 -62.42
C ARG A 13 35.39 -12.03 -62.45
N ARG A 14 35.18 -12.81 -63.51
CA ARG A 14 34.05 -13.75 -63.57
C ARG A 14 34.21 -14.87 -62.55
N ARG A 15 35.40 -15.46 -62.46
CA ARG A 15 35.72 -16.50 -61.46
C ARG A 15 35.63 -15.95 -60.03
N GLU A 16 36.04 -14.71 -59.81
CA GLU A 16 35.95 -14.03 -58.51
C GLU A 16 34.49 -13.80 -58.12
N ALA A 17 33.65 -13.32 -59.04
CA ALA A 17 32.22 -13.14 -58.78
C ALA A 17 31.49 -14.48 -58.53
N GLU A 18 31.89 -15.54 -59.23
CA GLU A 18 31.35 -16.88 -59.02
C GLU A 18 31.78 -17.46 -57.67
N MET A 19 33.05 -17.29 -57.27
CA MET A 19 33.53 -17.67 -55.95
C MET A 19 32.80 -16.91 -54.84
N LEU A 20 32.59 -15.60 -54.99
CA LEU A 20 31.86 -14.81 -53.99
C LEU A 20 30.42 -15.27 -53.82
N ARG A 21 29.75 -15.65 -54.92
CA ARG A 21 28.40 -16.24 -54.84
C ARG A 21 28.40 -17.58 -54.12
N ARG A 22 29.38 -18.44 -54.40
CA ARG A 22 29.53 -19.74 -53.72
C ARG A 22 29.78 -19.55 -52.22
N LEU A 23 30.59 -18.56 -51.84
CA LEU A 23 30.84 -18.21 -50.43
C LEU A 23 29.57 -17.71 -49.72
N GLU A 24 28.79 -16.84 -50.37
CA GLU A 24 27.53 -16.35 -49.80
C GLU A 24 26.50 -17.48 -49.60
N GLU A 25 26.45 -18.44 -50.53
CA GLU A 25 25.62 -19.63 -50.39
C GLU A 25 26.09 -20.53 -49.25
N LEU A 26 27.41 -20.69 -49.08
CA LEU A 26 28.00 -21.45 -47.98
C LEU A 26 27.70 -20.79 -46.62
N ASP A 27 27.86 -19.48 -46.50
CA ASP A 27 27.56 -18.71 -45.28
C ASP A 27 26.10 -18.87 -44.86
N ARG A 28 25.18 -18.92 -45.84
CA ARG A 28 23.76 -19.16 -45.57
C ARG A 28 23.51 -20.56 -45.02
N VAL A 29 24.18 -21.57 -45.57
CA VAL A 29 24.05 -22.97 -45.12
C VAL A 29 24.68 -23.16 -43.74
N ASP A 30 25.86 -22.56 -43.49
CA ASP A 30 26.51 -22.58 -42.18
C ASP A 30 25.66 -21.89 -41.10
N ALA A 31 24.97 -20.81 -41.44
CA ALA A 31 24.02 -20.14 -40.55
C ALA A 31 22.78 -21.01 -40.25
N ALA A 32 22.29 -21.78 -41.23
CA ALA A 32 21.15 -22.67 -41.05
C ALA A 32 21.50 -23.94 -40.25
N LEU A 33 22.72 -24.46 -40.41
CA LEU A 33 23.21 -25.66 -39.73
C LEU A 33 23.94 -25.37 -38.40
N GLY A 34 24.25 -24.09 -38.11
CA GLY A 34 24.88 -23.66 -36.86
C GLY A 34 26.39 -23.93 -36.76
N LEU A 35 27.07 -24.14 -37.89
CA LEU A 35 28.46 -24.62 -37.95
C LEU A 35 29.54 -23.51 -37.77
N GLY A 36 29.13 -22.24 -37.65
CA GLY A 36 30.03 -21.07 -37.56
C GLY A 36 30.30 -20.52 -36.15
N ALA A 37 29.77 -21.12 -35.09
CA ALA A 37 29.96 -20.63 -33.71
C ALA A 37 31.31 -21.07 -33.11
N LEU A 38 32.42 -20.59 -33.67
CA LEU A 38 33.70 -20.63 -32.98
C LEU A 38 33.68 -19.59 -31.84
N PRO A 39 34.16 -19.91 -30.62
CA PRO A 39 34.04 -19.03 -29.44
C PRO A 39 34.88 -17.75 -29.50
N TYR A 40 35.67 -17.54 -30.56
CA TYR A 40 36.49 -16.36 -30.74
C TYR A 40 36.34 -15.81 -32.17
N GLY A 41 35.33 -14.96 -32.39
CA GLY A 41 35.11 -14.28 -33.66
C GLY A 41 34.35 -12.96 -33.45
N VAL A 42 34.90 -11.89 -34.04
CA VAL A 42 34.44 -10.49 -33.97
C VAL A 42 32.99 -10.37 -34.47
N PRO A 43 32.09 -9.65 -33.77
CA PRO A 43 30.67 -9.65 -34.15
C PRO A 43 30.44 -8.91 -35.48
N ALA A 44 30.09 -9.65 -36.52
CA ALA A 44 29.50 -9.08 -37.72
C ALA A 44 28.14 -8.45 -37.35
N GLY A 45 27.97 -7.20 -37.73
CA GLY A 45 26.82 -6.37 -37.34
C GLY A 45 25.48 -6.99 -37.73
N SER A 46 24.84 -7.63 -36.76
CA SER A 46 23.43 -8.02 -36.86
C SER A 46 22.58 -6.75 -36.83
N ARG A 47 21.89 -6.43 -37.95
CA ARG A 47 20.71 -5.54 -37.88
C ARG A 47 19.69 -6.24 -36.99
N ARG A 48 19.57 -5.78 -35.74
CA ARG A 48 18.56 -6.27 -34.80
C ARG A 48 17.18 -5.95 -35.37
N PRO A 49 16.24 -6.91 -35.49
CA PRO A 49 14.84 -6.59 -35.73
C PRO A 49 14.32 -5.74 -34.57
N PRO A 50 13.41 -4.76 -34.79
CA PRO A 50 12.96 -3.90 -33.72
C PRO A 50 12.21 -4.72 -32.65
N PRO A 51 12.54 -4.57 -31.35
CA PRO A 51 11.88 -5.32 -30.29
C PRO A 51 10.54 -4.67 -29.96
N ARG A 52 9.54 -4.78 -30.85
CA ARG A 52 8.26 -4.09 -30.67
C ARG A 52 7.22 -4.85 -29.84
N ARG A 53 7.52 -6.07 -29.36
CA ARG A 53 6.49 -6.96 -28.77
C ARG A 53 6.79 -7.52 -27.37
N ARG A 54 7.99 -7.31 -26.79
CA ARG A 54 8.30 -7.77 -25.41
C ARG A 54 7.99 -6.74 -24.32
N TRP A 55 7.90 -5.45 -24.65
CA TRP A 55 7.59 -4.42 -23.66
C TRP A 55 6.12 -4.44 -23.21
N VAL A 56 5.19 -4.81 -24.10
CA VAL A 56 3.75 -4.81 -23.79
C VAL A 56 3.41 -5.89 -22.75
N THR A 57 4.03 -7.07 -22.81
CA THR A 57 3.79 -8.15 -21.84
C THR A 57 4.39 -7.85 -20.46
N VAL A 58 5.55 -7.19 -20.42
CA VAL A 58 6.18 -6.76 -19.15
C VAL A 58 5.37 -5.65 -18.49
N LEU A 59 4.85 -4.69 -19.28
CA LEU A 59 3.98 -3.64 -18.78
C LEU A 59 2.63 -4.19 -18.27
N MET A 60 2.04 -5.19 -18.95
CA MET A 60 0.79 -5.84 -18.49
C MET A 60 0.97 -6.65 -17.21
N GLY A 61 2.05 -7.45 -17.10
CA GLY A 61 2.32 -8.21 -15.88
C GLY A 61 2.61 -7.30 -14.69
N SER A 62 3.37 -6.22 -14.91
CA SER A 62 3.63 -5.18 -13.92
C SER A 62 2.34 -4.50 -13.44
N SER A 63 1.45 -4.14 -14.35
CA SER A 63 0.19 -3.46 -13.99
C SER A 63 -0.76 -4.37 -13.20
N VAL A 64 -0.85 -5.66 -13.52
CA VAL A 64 -1.61 -6.63 -12.70
C VAL A 64 -1.02 -6.76 -11.30
N LEU A 65 0.32 -6.83 -11.18
CA LEU A 65 0.99 -6.93 -9.89
C LEU A 65 0.78 -5.68 -9.03
N VAL A 66 0.89 -4.48 -9.63
CA VAL A 66 0.64 -3.20 -8.93
C VAL A 66 -0.82 -3.10 -8.50
N LEU A 67 -1.77 -3.56 -9.32
CA LEU A 67 -3.19 -3.53 -8.98
C LEU A 67 -3.51 -4.50 -7.83
N LEU A 68 -2.96 -5.72 -7.87
CA LEU A 68 -3.06 -6.69 -6.76
C LEU A 68 -2.42 -6.16 -5.47
N MET A 69 -1.24 -5.55 -5.58
CA MET A 69 -0.56 -4.93 -4.45
C MET A 69 -1.39 -3.78 -3.88
N GLY A 70 -2.01 -2.95 -4.73
CA GLY A 70 -2.93 -1.89 -4.32
C GLY A 70 -4.16 -2.42 -3.60
N VAL A 71 -4.75 -3.52 -4.06
CA VAL A 71 -5.89 -4.19 -3.41
C VAL A 71 -5.50 -4.76 -2.04
N VAL A 72 -4.35 -5.44 -1.96
CA VAL A 72 -3.82 -5.96 -0.67
C VAL A 72 -3.55 -4.80 0.28
N VAL A 73 -2.88 -3.74 -0.20
CA VAL A 73 -2.65 -2.52 0.59
C VAL A 73 -3.96 -1.88 1.00
N ALA A 74 -5.05 -1.94 0.23
CA ALA A 74 -6.34 -1.36 0.61
C ALA A 74 -7.10 -2.18 1.67
N LEU A 75 -6.95 -3.50 1.70
CA LEU A 75 -7.74 -4.40 2.57
C LEU A 75 -7.00 -4.88 3.83
N ALA A 76 -5.66 -4.91 3.82
CA ALA A 76 -4.88 -5.51 4.90
C ALA A 76 -4.63 -4.55 6.09
N PRO A 77 -5.03 -4.85 7.33
CA PRO A 77 -4.87 -3.94 8.47
C PRO A 77 -3.40 -3.53 8.71
N GLN A 78 -2.46 -4.45 8.48
CA GLN A 78 -1.01 -4.21 8.62
C GLN A 78 -0.41 -3.21 7.61
N ALA A 79 -1.17 -2.77 6.59
CA ALA A 79 -0.72 -1.79 5.61
C ALA A 79 -1.07 -0.32 5.98
N ALA A 80 -1.62 -0.09 7.18
CA ALA A 80 -1.95 1.25 7.69
C ALA A 80 -0.83 2.31 7.51
N PRO A 81 0.45 2.06 7.86
CA PRO A 81 1.52 3.06 7.68
C PRO A 81 1.80 3.37 6.20
N LEU A 82 1.58 2.40 5.30
CA LEU A 82 1.75 2.62 3.86
C LEU A 82 0.62 3.48 3.28
N ARG A 83 -0.62 3.32 3.78
CA ARG A 83 -1.77 4.15 3.39
C ARG A 83 -1.64 5.59 3.88
N ASP A 84 -1.08 5.78 5.06
CA ASP A 84 -0.79 7.10 5.60
C ASP A 84 0.27 7.83 4.76
N LEU A 85 1.38 7.16 4.42
CA LEU A 85 2.41 7.70 3.53
C LEU A 85 1.86 8.11 2.14
N LEU A 86 0.88 7.37 1.63
CA LEU A 86 0.25 7.62 0.34
C LEU A 86 -0.95 8.59 0.42
N GLY A 87 -1.29 9.11 1.61
CA GLY A 87 -2.43 10.01 1.82
C GLY A 87 -3.79 9.36 1.52
N LEU A 88 -3.87 8.03 1.55
CA LEU A 88 -5.10 7.26 1.34
C LEU A 88 -5.88 7.07 2.65
N GLN A 89 -5.32 7.48 3.79
CA GLN A 89 -6.05 7.63 5.04
C GLN A 89 -7.05 8.79 4.88
N ARG A 90 -8.30 8.42 4.64
CA ARG A 90 -9.42 9.36 4.63
C ARG A 90 -9.78 9.62 6.09
N TYR A 91 -9.05 10.54 6.73
CA TYR A 91 -9.44 11.08 8.03
C TYR A 91 -10.89 11.56 7.92
N GLY A 92 -11.72 11.17 8.90
CA GLY A 92 -13.18 11.31 8.82
C GLY A 92 -13.60 12.70 8.36
N GLU A 93 -14.49 12.76 7.37
CA GLU A 93 -15.14 14.01 6.99
C GLU A 93 -15.81 14.55 8.25
N ARG A 94 -15.45 15.79 8.67
CA ARG A 94 -16.12 16.40 9.82
C ARG A 94 -17.62 16.36 9.54
N PRO A 95 -18.43 15.76 10.42
CA PRO A 95 -19.86 15.71 10.20
C PRO A 95 -20.37 17.14 10.06
N THR A 96 -21.24 17.35 9.07
CA THR A 96 -21.87 18.65 8.87
C THR A 96 -22.65 18.99 10.13
N TYR A 97 -22.26 20.04 10.84
CA TYR A 97 -22.96 20.54 12.00
C TYR A 97 -23.59 21.90 11.69
N VAL A 98 -24.75 22.17 12.28
CA VAL A 98 -25.33 23.50 12.31
C VAL A 98 -24.87 24.14 13.61
N ALA A 99 -24.22 25.31 13.53
CA ALA A 99 -23.90 26.07 14.73
C ALA A 99 -25.22 26.42 15.44
N GLY A 100 -25.41 25.91 16.66
CA GLY A 100 -26.54 26.29 17.49
C GLY A 100 -26.45 27.77 17.88
N GLU A 101 -27.59 28.41 18.08
CA GLU A 101 -27.67 29.73 18.71
C GLU A 101 -27.81 29.53 20.23
N GLY A 102 -26.99 30.22 21.03
CA GLY A 102 -27.05 30.14 22.49
C GLY A 102 -25.71 30.44 23.17
N THR A 103 -25.75 30.60 24.49
CA THR A 103 -24.55 30.72 25.33
C THR A 103 -24.18 29.35 25.85
N TYR A 104 -22.92 28.96 25.69
CA TYR A 104 -22.37 27.74 26.26
C TYR A 104 -21.20 28.08 27.19
N ALA A 105 -20.85 27.15 28.07
CA ALA A 105 -19.63 27.19 28.86
C ALA A 105 -18.95 25.82 28.77
N PHE A 106 -17.63 25.80 28.68
CA PHE A 106 -16.87 24.54 28.69
C PHE A 106 -16.73 24.04 30.13
N LEU A 107 -16.92 22.72 30.31
CA LEU A 107 -16.76 22.07 31.61
C LEU A 107 -15.28 21.97 32.04
N ALA A 108 -14.36 21.98 31.08
CA ALA A 108 -12.92 21.92 31.31
C ALA A 108 -12.14 22.60 30.16
N THR A 109 -11.01 23.20 30.51
CA THR A 109 -10.02 23.77 29.57
C THR A 109 -8.67 23.09 29.73
N GLN A 110 -7.81 23.21 28.71
CA GLN A 110 -6.47 22.63 28.77
C GLN A 110 -5.60 23.34 29.81
N PRO A 111 -4.70 22.62 30.51
CA PRO A 111 -3.82 23.21 31.52
C PRO A 111 -3.07 24.43 30.98
N GLY A 112 -3.20 25.56 31.65
CA GLY A 112 -2.53 26.81 31.27
C GLY A 112 -3.13 27.55 30.07
N SER A 113 -4.34 27.20 29.62
CA SER A 113 -5.04 27.91 28.54
C SER A 113 -6.55 27.98 28.74
N ASP A 114 -7.19 28.90 28.01
CA ASP A 114 -8.66 28.97 27.91
C ASP A 114 -9.22 28.06 26.79
N ALA A 115 -8.35 27.29 26.11
CA ALA A 115 -8.78 26.39 25.06
C ALA A 115 -9.55 25.21 25.69
N PRO A 116 -10.71 24.81 25.13
CA PRO A 116 -11.45 23.67 25.65
C PRO A 116 -10.63 22.38 25.53
N VAL A 117 -10.87 21.45 26.46
CA VAL A 117 -10.37 20.08 26.29
C VAL A 117 -10.98 19.48 25.02
N GLY A 118 -10.15 18.87 24.18
CA GLY A 118 -10.57 18.29 22.91
C GLY A 118 -9.66 17.15 22.49
N TYR A 119 -10.18 16.27 21.63
CA TYR A 119 -9.43 15.15 21.06
C TYR A 119 -8.87 15.50 19.68
N ASP A 120 -7.72 14.92 19.35
CA ASP A 120 -7.12 14.99 18.02
C ASP A 120 -7.79 13.93 17.12
N PRO A 121 -8.60 14.34 16.12
CA PRO A 121 -9.34 13.40 15.28
C PRO A 121 -8.42 12.60 14.35
N CYS A 122 -7.15 12.99 14.20
CA CYS A 122 -6.18 12.25 13.39
C CYS A 122 -5.50 11.12 14.16
N ARG A 123 -5.74 11.00 15.47
CA ARG A 123 -5.18 9.92 16.29
C ARG A 123 -6.26 8.91 16.63
N THR A 124 -5.97 7.63 16.37
CA THR A 124 -6.83 6.53 16.81
C THR A 124 -6.92 6.54 18.34
N VAL A 125 -8.14 6.50 18.85
CA VAL A 125 -8.43 6.27 20.25
C VAL A 125 -8.54 4.76 20.45
N GLU A 126 -7.57 4.19 21.15
CA GLU A 126 -7.55 2.78 21.49
C GLU A 126 -8.50 2.51 22.65
N VAL A 127 -9.30 1.45 22.53
CA VAL A 127 -10.33 1.06 23.50
C VAL A 127 -10.05 -0.35 24.01
N LEU A 128 -9.92 -0.50 25.32
CA LEU A 128 -9.95 -1.78 26.01
C LEU A 128 -11.34 -2.02 26.59
N VAL A 129 -11.78 -3.27 26.58
CA VAL A 129 -13.08 -3.66 27.13
C VAL A 129 -12.87 -4.62 28.30
N ASN A 130 -13.38 -4.29 29.48
CA ASN A 130 -13.49 -5.26 30.57
C ASN A 130 -14.90 -5.88 30.55
N PRO A 131 -15.06 -7.16 30.14
CA PRO A 131 -16.37 -7.79 29.99
C PRO A 131 -16.98 -8.29 31.31
N GLU A 132 -16.30 -8.13 32.44
CA GLU A 132 -16.81 -8.54 33.74
C GLU A 132 -18.09 -7.77 34.10
N GLY A 133 -19.14 -8.49 34.51
CA GLY A 133 -20.47 -7.91 34.79
C GLY A 133 -21.27 -7.48 33.54
N ALA A 134 -20.71 -7.64 32.34
CA ALA A 134 -21.35 -7.19 31.11
C ALA A 134 -22.53 -8.08 30.67
N PRO A 135 -23.52 -7.51 29.95
CA PRO A 135 -24.55 -8.29 29.26
C PRO A 135 -23.97 -9.31 28.26
N ARG A 136 -24.75 -10.33 27.93
CA ARG A 136 -24.32 -11.39 26.99
C ARG A 136 -23.97 -10.85 25.60
N ASP A 137 -24.63 -9.77 25.20
CA ASP A 137 -24.49 -9.08 23.91
C ASP A 137 -23.58 -7.84 24.00
N HIS A 138 -22.75 -7.72 25.04
CA HIS A 138 -21.90 -6.53 25.26
C HIS A 138 -21.01 -6.17 24.06
N ARG A 139 -20.48 -7.15 23.32
CA ARG A 139 -19.64 -6.89 22.15
C ARG A 139 -20.40 -6.11 21.09
N ASP A 140 -21.60 -6.55 20.76
CA ASP A 140 -22.46 -5.87 19.78
C ASP A 140 -22.86 -4.47 20.28
N LEU A 141 -23.10 -4.32 21.59
CA LEU A 141 -23.40 -3.02 22.21
C LEU A 141 -22.23 -2.06 22.10
N VAL A 142 -21.01 -2.50 22.43
CA VAL A 142 -19.78 -1.69 22.34
C VAL A 142 -19.50 -1.34 20.89
N ASP A 143 -19.48 -2.31 19.99
CA ASP A 143 -19.20 -2.08 18.57
C ASP A 143 -20.21 -1.10 17.95
N THR A 144 -21.49 -1.24 18.29
CA THR A 144 -22.54 -0.32 17.83
C THR A 144 -22.35 1.08 18.40
N ALA A 145 -22.00 1.20 19.69
CA ALA A 145 -21.76 2.49 20.33
C ALA A 145 -20.55 3.20 19.71
N LEU A 146 -19.42 2.51 19.57
CA LEU A 146 -18.20 3.05 18.98
C LEU A 146 -18.44 3.48 17.52
N ALA A 147 -19.14 2.67 16.72
CA ALA A 147 -19.49 3.03 15.35
C ALA A 147 -20.35 4.31 15.28
N ARG A 148 -21.33 4.46 16.18
CA ARG A 148 -22.19 5.65 16.25
C ARG A 148 -21.41 6.89 16.68
N VAL A 149 -20.60 6.78 17.74
CA VAL A 149 -19.79 7.90 18.23
C VAL A 149 -18.76 8.31 17.17
N GLY A 150 -18.06 7.36 16.56
CA GLY A 150 -17.12 7.63 15.48
C GLY A 150 -17.79 8.36 14.31
N ALA A 151 -18.97 7.90 13.89
CA ALA A 151 -19.72 8.57 12.82
C ALA A 151 -20.19 9.99 13.21
N ALA A 152 -20.56 10.22 14.46
CA ALA A 152 -21.06 11.51 14.94
C ALA A 152 -19.95 12.52 15.25
N THR A 153 -18.73 12.07 15.53
CA THR A 153 -17.62 12.92 15.98
C THR A 153 -16.47 13.02 14.97
N GLY A 154 -16.37 12.06 14.04
CA GLY A 154 -15.21 11.90 13.17
C GLY A 154 -14.00 11.26 13.87
N LEU A 155 -14.14 10.77 15.10
CA LEU A 155 -13.07 10.05 15.82
C LEU A 155 -12.90 8.62 15.28
N ASP A 156 -11.65 8.17 15.18
CA ASP A 156 -11.31 6.76 14.92
C ASP A 156 -11.19 6.01 16.25
N LEU A 157 -12.22 5.24 16.61
CA LEU A 157 -12.30 4.46 17.84
C LEU A 157 -12.03 2.99 17.52
N ARG A 158 -11.01 2.37 18.13
CA ARG A 158 -10.62 0.99 17.83
C ARG A 158 -10.49 0.15 19.09
N VAL A 159 -11.27 -0.93 19.18
CA VAL A 159 -11.08 -1.95 20.20
C VAL A 159 -9.73 -2.65 19.96
N VAL A 160 -8.86 -2.63 20.97
CA VAL A 160 -7.52 -3.25 20.91
C VAL A 160 -7.44 -4.56 21.69
N GLY A 161 -8.42 -4.85 22.54
CA GLY A 161 -8.52 -6.10 23.27
C GLY A 161 -9.50 -6.06 24.42
N GLU A 162 -9.60 -7.19 25.11
CA GLU A 162 -10.25 -7.30 26.41
C GLU A 162 -9.21 -7.20 27.53
N THR A 163 -9.62 -6.72 28.70
CA THR A 163 -8.78 -6.58 29.90
C THR A 163 -9.58 -6.95 31.15
N ASP A 164 -8.90 -7.26 32.24
CA ASP A 164 -9.47 -7.34 33.60
C ASP A 164 -9.20 -6.07 34.43
N ASP A 165 -8.52 -5.09 33.84
CA ASP A 165 -8.28 -3.77 34.45
C ASP A 165 -9.61 -3.08 34.83
N ARG A 166 -9.63 -2.46 36.00
CA ARG A 166 -10.75 -1.68 36.53
C ARG A 166 -10.34 -0.25 36.90
N ASP A 167 -9.07 0.11 36.70
CA ASP A 167 -8.56 1.44 36.97
C ASP A 167 -9.06 2.44 35.92
N THR A 168 -9.90 3.37 36.36
CA THR A 168 -10.44 4.42 35.51
C THR A 168 -9.49 5.61 35.34
N ASP A 169 -8.44 5.73 36.17
CA ASP A 169 -7.39 6.71 35.92
C ASP A 169 -6.51 6.21 34.78
N ARG A 170 -6.68 6.78 33.59
CA ARG A 170 -6.00 6.31 32.37
C ARG A 170 -4.74 7.08 32.05
N ILE A 171 -4.15 7.77 33.03
CA ILE A 171 -2.84 8.39 32.88
C ILE A 171 -1.90 7.63 33.81
N ASP A 172 -0.84 7.04 33.26
CA ASP A 172 0.14 6.34 34.09
C ASP A 172 1.01 7.31 34.91
N ASP A 173 1.83 6.78 35.81
CA ASP A 173 2.75 7.58 36.65
C ASP A 173 3.72 8.45 35.85
N ALA A 174 3.98 8.11 34.58
CA ALA A 174 4.84 8.86 33.68
C ALA A 174 4.08 9.96 32.91
N GLY A 175 2.77 10.10 33.12
CA GLY A 175 1.91 11.06 32.42
C GLY A 175 1.51 10.60 31.02
N VAL A 176 1.69 9.33 30.68
CA VAL A 176 1.34 8.77 29.38
C VAL A 176 -0.12 8.31 29.40
N PRO A 177 -0.95 8.76 28.45
CA PRO A 177 -2.33 8.28 28.35
C PRO A 177 -2.36 6.82 27.91
N GLN A 178 -3.08 6.01 28.66
CA GLN A 178 -3.40 4.62 28.40
C GLN A 178 -4.68 4.52 27.53
N PRO A 179 -4.95 3.35 26.90
CA PRO A 179 -6.20 3.15 26.18
C PRO A 179 -7.43 3.45 27.04
N VAL A 180 -8.49 3.94 26.39
CA VAL A 180 -9.78 4.18 27.03
C VAL A 180 -10.36 2.85 27.49
N LEU A 181 -10.85 2.80 28.72
CA LEU A 181 -11.46 1.61 29.29
C LEU A 181 -12.98 1.70 29.23
N VAL A 182 -13.63 0.70 28.64
CA VAL A 182 -15.07 0.46 28.75
C VAL A 182 -15.27 -0.72 29.69
N LEU A 183 -15.98 -0.49 30.79
CA LEU A 183 -16.26 -1.50 31.81
C LEU A 183 -17.71 -1.39 32.27
N TRP A 184 -18.20 -2.44 32.94
CA TRP A 184 -19.48 -2.45 33.63
C TRP A 184 -19.22 -2.47 35.13
N ALA A 185 -19.92 -1.61 35.86
CA ALA A 185 -19.84 -1.49 37.30
C ALA A 185 -21.22 -1.71 37.93
N ASP A 186 -21.24 -2.24 39.14
CA ASP A 186 -22.44 -2.37 39.96
C ASP A 186 -22.48 -1.32 41.09
N GLU A 187 -23.48 -1.43 41.95
CA GLU A 187 -23.73 -0.51 43.07
C GLU A 187 -22.70 -0.67 44.20
N ASP A 188 -22.05 -1.83 44.32
CA ASP A 188 -20.99 -2.04 45.31
C ASP A 188 -19.71 -1.29 44.89
N GLU A 189 -19.46 -1.19 43.59
CA GLU A 189 -18.31 -0.48 43.01
C GLU A 189 -18.55 1.01 42.81
N GLN A 190 -19.72 1.38 42.28
CA GLN A 190 -20.15 2.77 42.11
C GLN A 190 -21.46 2.99 42.89
N PRO A 191 -21.38 3.46 44.15
CA PRO A 191 -22.54 3.61 45.02
C PRO A 191 -23.67 4.48 44.45
N ASP A 192 -23.34 5.42 43.57
CA ASP A 192 -24.33 6.29 42.90
C ASP A 192 -25.29 5.52 41.96
N LEU A 193 -24.96 4.28 41.60
CA LEU A 193 -25.80 3.44 40.74
C LEU A 193 -27.00 2.83 41.48
N GLY A 194 -26.98 2.77 42.82
CA GLY A 194 -28.06 2.19 43.63
C GLY A 194 -29.35 3.00 43.68
N GLY A 195 -29.37 4.14 42.99
CA GLY A 195 -30.48 5.10 43.03
C GLY A 195 -30.52 5.89 44.33
N ALA A 196 -31.20 7.03 44.28
CA ALA A 196 -31.59 7.72 45.51
C ALA A 196 -32.72 6.93 46.19
N PRO A 197 -32.73 6.81 47.54
CA PRO A 197 -33.78 6.10 48.26
C PRO A 197 -35.18 6.69 48.06
#